data_AF-X1GYR4-F1
#
_entry.id   AF-X1GYR4-F1
#
_cell.length_a   1.000
_cell.length_b   1.000
_cell.length_c   1.000
_cell.angle_alpha   90.00
_cell.angle_beta   90.00
_cell.angle_gamma   90.00
#
_symmetry.space_group_name_H-M   'P 1'
#
loop_
_entity.id
_entity.type
_entity.pdbx_description
1 polymer ?
#
loop_
_entity_poly.entity_id
_entity_poly.type
_entity_poly.pdbx_seq_one_letter_code
_entity_poly.pdbx_strand_id
1 'polypeptide(L)' 'ELVMPLSGKILEVNTDLADNPESVNSSPYGIGWIVKIELSNKNEINDLLSAEAYKEIVEAEKE' A
#
# COMPACT_ATOMS: atom_id res chain seq x y z
N GLU A 1 4.27 11.40 5.22
CA GLU A 1 2.87 11.23 5.65
C GLU A 1 2.27 10.06 4.87
N LEU A 2 1.45 9.21 5.50
CA LEU A 2 0.80 8.08 4.84
C LEU A 2 -0.66 8.45 4.55
N VAL A 3 -1.08 8.27 3.31
CA VAL A 3 -2.45 8.52 2.86
C VAL A 3 -3.12 7.19 2.56
N MET A 4 -4.34 7.01 3.05
CA MET A 4 -5.13 5.82 2.76
C MET A 4 -5.64 5.90 1.32
N PRO A 5 -5.38 4.89 0.47
CA PRO A 5 -5.83 4.92 -0.92
C PRO A 5 -7.33 4.62 -1.08
N LEU A 6 -7.97 4.06 -0.05
CA LEU A 6 -9.36 3.60 -0.07
C LEU A 6 -10.05 3.92 1.26
N SER A 7 -11.35 4.17 1.20
CA SER A 7 -12.23 4.35 2.35
C SER A 7 -12.47 3.02 3.05
N GLY A 8 -12.27 2.97 4.37
CA GLY A 8 -12.44 1.73 5.10
C GLY A 8 -12.24 1.83 6.61
N LYS A 9 -12.36 0.68 7.26
CA LYS A 9 -12.11 0.50 8.69
C LYS A 9 -10.84 -0.31 8.89
N ILE A 10 -9.96 0.13 9.78
CA ILE A 10 -8.76 -0.63 10.17
C ILE A 10 -9.17 -1.90 10.92
N LEU A 11 -8.70 -3.04 10.44
CA LEU A 11 -8.85 -4.35 11.08
C LEU A 11 -7.59 -4.73 11.87
N GLU A 12 -6.42 -4.41 11.30
CA GLU A 12 -5.13 -4.82 11.85
C GLU A 12 -4.06 -3.79 11.50
N VAL A 13 -3.13 -3.57 12.42
CA VAL A 13 -1.91 -2.78 12.22
C VAL A 13 -0.73 -3.72 12.43
N ASN A 14 0.27 -3.66 11.54
CA ASN A 14 1.45 -4.49 11.67
C ASN A 14 2.34 -3.99 12.81
N THR A 15 2.19 -4.58 13.99
CA THR A 15 2.97 -4.22 15.17
C THR A 15 4.44 -4.62 15.06
N ASP A 16 4.78 -5.58 14.20
CA ASP A 16 6.16 -6.05 14.04
C ASP A 16 7.07 -4.97 13.43
N LEU A 17 6.49 -4.01 12.70
CA LEU A 17 7.23 -2.87 12.14
C LEU A 17 7.75 -1.89 13.19
N ALA A 18 7.24 -1.94 14.43
CA ALA A 18 7.78 -1.13 15.51
C ALA A 18 9.21 -1.57 15.87
N ASP A 19 9.46 -2.88 15.86
CA ASP A 19 10.75 -3.48 16.19
C ASP A 19 11.61 -3.73 14.93
N ASN A 20 10.99 -3.96 13.76
CA ASN A 20 11.66 -4.33 12.51
C ASN A 20 11.24 -3.45 11.31
N PRO A 21 11.43 -2.12 11.37
CA PRO A 21 10.98 -1.18 10.34
C PRO A 21 11.61 -1.41 8.96
N GLU A 22 12.80 -2.01 8.90
CA GLU A 22 13.51 -2.37 7.68
C GLU A 22 12.78 -3.40 6.82
N SER A 23 11.81 -4.11 7.39
CA SER A 23 10.92 -5.03 6.67
C SER A 23 10.16 -4.34 5.55
N VAL A 24 9.84 -3.04 5.71
CA VAL A 24 9.22 -2.23 4.65
C VAL A 24 10.13 -2.13 3.42
N ASN A 25 11.45 -2.07 3.61
CA ASN A 25 12.41 -1.97 2.52
C ASN A 25 12.70 -3.34 1.89
N SER A 26 12.91 -4.36 2.73
CA SER A 26 13.33 -5.69 2.28
C SER A 26 12.18 -6.55 1.77
N SER A 27 10.95 -6.32 2.23
CA SER A 27 9.76 -7.11 1.88
C SER A 27 8.48 -6.25 1.82
N PRO A 28 8.43 -5.22 0.95
CA PRO A 28 7.34 -4.22 0.93
C PRO A 28 5.95 -4.82 0.70
N TYR A 29 5.85 -5.90 -0.08
CA TYR A 29 4.58 -6.60 -0.38
C TYR A 29 4.39 -7.89 0.44
N GLY A 30 5.37 -8.26 1.25
CA GLY A 30 5.35 -9.47 2.07
C GLY A 30 5.11 -9.11 3.54
N ILE A 31 6.14 -9.31 4.37
CA ILE A 31 6.05 -9.05 5.81
C ILE A 31 6.01 -7.54 6.15
N GLY A 32 6.36 -6.67 5.20
CA GLY A 32 6.38 -5.21 5.36
C GLY A 32 5.04 -4.50 5.18
N TRP A 33 3.91 -5.21 5.20
CA TRP A 33 2.58 -4.59 5.12
C TRP A 33 2.32 -3.67 6.32
N ILE A 34 1.55 -2.58 6.13
CA ILE A 34 1.37 -1.55 7.16
C ILE A 34 0.06 -1.74 7.94
N VAL A 35 -1.07 -1.80 7.24
CA VAL A 35 -2.40 -2.04 7.82
C VAL A 35 -3.23 -2.98 6.94
N LYS A 36 -4.18 -3.69 7.56
CA LYS A 36 -5.28 -4.36 6.86
C LYS A 36 -6.57 -3.62 7.15
N ILE A 37 -7.37 -3.40 6.12
CA ILE A 37 -8.63 -2.68 6.23
C ILE A 37 -9.79 -3.48 5.64
N GLU A 38 -10.98 -3.25 6.20
CA GLU A 38 -12.24 -3.60 5.57
C GLU A 38 -12.70 -2.43 4.70
N LEU A 39 -12.85 -2.68 3.40
CA LEU A 39 -13.27 -1.65 2.44
C LEU A 39 -14.74 -1.29 2.64
N SER A 40 -15.01 0.00 2.84
CA SER A 40 -16.38 0.52 2.89
C SER A 40 -17.03 0.59 1.51
N ASN A 41 -16.23 0.81 0.46
CA ASN A 41 -16.68 0.81 -0.93
C ASN A 41 -15.66 0.09 -1.84
N LYS A 42 -16.03 -1.08 -2.36
CA LYS A 42 -15.15 -1.86 -3.24
C LYS A 42 -14.94 -1.24 -4.62
N ASN A 43 -15.83 -0.36 -5.06
CA ASN A 43 -15.74 0.24 -6.39
C ASN A 43 -14.59 1.24 -6.50
N GLU A 44 -14.10 1.79 -5.38
CA GLU A 44 -12.94 2.70 -5.34
C GLU A 44 -11.65 2.01 -5.86
N ILE A 45 -11.60 0.67 -5.88
CA ILE A 45 -10.49 -0.08 -6.49
C ILE A 45 -10.34 0.24 -7.98
N ASN A 46 -11.44 0.56 -8.67
CA ASN A 46 -11.42 0.85 -10.10
C ASN A 46 -10.74 2.20 -10.42
N ASP A 47 -10.60 3.07 -9.43
CA ASP A 47 -9.94 4.37 -9.57
C ASP A 47 -8.41 4.26 -9.34
N LEU A 48 -7.93 3.08 -8.90
CA LEU A 48 -6.51 2.83 -8.72
C LEU A 48 -5.84 2.43 -10.04
N LEU A 49 -4.54 2.71 -10.13
CA LEU A 49 -3.73 2.31 -11.27
C LEU A 49 -3.50 0.79 -11.29
N SER A 50 -3.46 0.21 -12.49
CA SER A 50 -2.91 -1.13 -12.67
C SER A 50 -1.40 -1.12 -12.43
N ALA A 51 -0.81 -2.30 -12.24
CA ALA A 51 0.63 -2.44 -12.07
C ALA A 51 1.40 -1.93 -13.29
N GLU A 52 0.87 -2.17 -14.50
CA GLU A 52 1.44 -1.70 -15.76
C GLU A 52 1.38 -0.17 -15.86
N ALA A 53 0.20 0.42 -15.60
CA ALA A 53 0.03 1.87 -15.65
C ALA A 53 0.92 2.60 -14.62
N TYR A 54 1.09 2.04 -13.42
CA TYR A 54 1.99 2.62 -12.43
C TYR A 54 3.46 2.50 -12.86
N LYS A 55 3.85 1.39 -13.48
CA LYS A 55 5.22 1.19 -13.98
C LYS A 55 5.58 2.23 -15.05
N GLU A 56 4.66 2.53 -15.97
CA GLU A 56 4.88 3.55 -17.00
C GLU A 56 5.16 4.94 -16.40
N ILE A 57 4.43 5.34 -15.36
CA ILE A 57 4.66 6.63 -14.65
C ILE A 57 6.06 6.64 -14.02
N VAL A 58 6.42 5.58 -13.30
CA VAL A 58 7.72 5.49 -12.61
C VAL A 58 8.89 5.46 -13.59
N GLU A 59 8.70 4.86 -14.77
CA GLU A 59 9.72 4.88 -15.82
C GLU A 59 9.84 6.26 -16.47
N ALA A 60 8.73 6.95 -16.72
CA ALA A 60 8.73 8.31 -17.25
C ALA A 60 9.38 9.33 -16.28
N GLU A 61 9.26 9.16 -14.97
CA GLU A 61 9.90 10.03 -13.97
C GLU A 61 11.42 9.83 -13.83
N LYS A 62 11.97 8.73 -14.38
CA LYS A 62 13.42 8.46 -14.32
C LYS A 62 14.21 9.19 -15.41
N GLU A 63 13.53 9.75 -16.40
CA GLU A 63 14.10 10.56 -17.49
C GLU A 63 14.15 12.06 -17.11
#